data_AF-A0AAV4H1F9-F1
#
_entry.id   AF-A0AAV4H1F9-F1
#
_cell.length_a   1.000
_cell.length_b   1.000
_cell.length_c   1.000
_cell.angle_alpha   90.00
_cell.angle_beta   90.00
_cell.angle_gamma   90.00
#
_symmetry.space_group_name_H-M   'P 1'
#
loop_
_entity.id
_entity.type
_entity.pdbx_description
1 polymer ?
#
loop_
_entity_poly.entity_id
_entity_poly.type
_entity_poly.pdbx_seq_one_letter_code
_entity_poly.pdbx_strand_id
1 'polypeptide(L)'
;MYFKTKLAVYNFTVYSLANRAVSCYVWNETDGGLTASEFATCIKHYLSSLEKHDEIIILGDGCTSQNRNAALANALQQFASFTGTVIQHKYLVRCHTHMEADNSHS
;
A
#
# COMPACT_ATOMS: atom_id res chain seq x y z
N MET A 1 -37.03 -8.88 8.83
CA MET A 1 -36.18 -9.02 7.62
C MET A 1 -34.74 -8.80 8.07
N TYR A 2 -34.01 -9.88 8.36
CA TYR A 2 -32.60 -9.81 8.79
C TYR A 2 -31.72 -9.77 7.54
N PHE A 3 -31.19 -8.60 7.18
CA PHE A 3 -30.10 -8.52 6.22
C PHE A 3 -28.83 -8.98 6.93
N LYS A 4 -28.44 -10.25 6.73
CA LYS A 4 -27.15 -10.76 7.17
C LYS A 4 -26.12 -10.32 6.13
N THR A 5 -25.66 -9.07 6.21
CA THR A 5 -24.55 -8.58 5.37
C THR A 5 -23.31 -9.38 5.73
N LYS A 6 -22.59 -9.88 4.72
CA LYS A 6 -21.28 -10.51 4.94
C LYS A 6 -20.33 -9.42 5.43
N LEU A 7 -19.59 -9.69 6.50
CA LEU A 7 -18.50 -8.84 6.97
C LEU A 7 -17.58 -8.52 5.79
N ALA A 8 -17.39 -7.23 5.50
CA ALA A 8 -16.43 -6.80 4.50
C ALA A 8 -15.01 -6.98 5.06
N VAL A 9 -14.20 -7.75 4.33
CA VAL A 9 -12.78 -7.96 4.62
C VAL A 9 -11.98 -7.28 3.52
N TYR A 10 -11.05 -6.45 3.91
CA TYR A 10 -10.18 -5.69 3.03
C TYR A 10 -8.80 -6.33 3.01
N ASN A 11 -8.24 -6.49 1.83
CA ASN A 11 -6.89 -7.01 1.62
C ASN A 11 -6.04 -5.93 0.92
N PHE A 12 -4.85 -5.67 1.46
CA PHE A 12 -3.85 -4.80 0.87
C PHE A 12 -2.53 -5.56 0.76
N THR A 13 -2.09 -5.76 -0.47
CA THR A 13 -0.87 -6.53 -0.75
C THR A 13 0.25 -5.59 -1.16
N VAL A 14 1.39 -5.71 -0.49
CA VAL A 14 2.63 -5.03 -0.83
C VAL A 14 3.63 -6.06 -1.32
N TYR A 15 4.13 -5.87 -2.54
CA TYR A 15 5.13 -6.75 -3.15
C TYR A 15 6.50 -6.07 -3.15
N SER A 16 7.50 -6.73 -2.56
CA SER A 16 8.90 -6.31 -2.65
C SER A 16 9.60 -7.01 -3.81
N LEU A 17 9.98 -6.25 -4.84
CA LEU A 17 10.76 -6.75 -5.97
C LEU A 17 12.17 -7.21 -5.56
N ALA A 18 12.77 -6.55 -4.56
CA ALA A 18 14.14 -6.86 -4.11
C ALA A 18 14.22 -8.23 -3.43
N ASN A 19 13.27 -8.51 -2.53
CA ASN A 19 13.27 -9.75 -1.74
C ASN A 19 12.31 -10.82 -2.28
N ARG A 20 11.57 -10.53 -3.36
CA ARG A 20 10.43 -11.33 -3.86
C ARG A 20 9.44 -11.70 -2.75
N ALA A 21 9.33 -10.82 -1.75
CA ALA A 21 8.53 -11.03 -0.57
C ALA A 21 7.19 -10.32 -0.73
N VAL A 22 6.11 -11.06 -0.48
CA VAL A 22 4.74 -10.56 -0.40
C VAL A 22 4.42 -10.29 1.05
N SER A 23 3.96 -9.08 1.35
CA SER A 23 3.35 -8.74 2.63
C SER A 23 1.89 -8.41 2.41
N CYS A 24 1.01 -9.21 2.99
CA CYS A 24 -0.44 -9.03 2.92
C CYS A 24 -0.95 -8.47 4.25
N TYR A 25 -1.63 -7.32 4.17
CA TYR A 25 -2.40 -6.75 5.26
C TYR A 25 -3.87 -7.09 5.03
N VAL A 26 -4.50 -7.74 6.00
CA VAL A 26 -5.92 -8.10 5.93
C VAL A 26 -6.59 -7.58 7.19
N TRP A 27 -7.63 -6.76 7.01
CA TRP A 27 -8.44 -6.24 8.12
C TRP A 27 -9.93 -6.31 7.77
N ASN A 28 -10.78 -6.29 8.78
CA ASN A 28 -12.23 -6.33 8.61
C ASN A 28 -12.83 -4.94 8.84
N GLU A 29 -14.09 -4.73 8.43
CA GLU A 29 -14.80 -3.45 8.58
C GLU A 29 -14.95 -2.96 10.03
N THR A 30 -14.77 -3.83 11.02
CA THR A 30 -14.84 -3.49 12.45
C THR A 30 -13.51 -2.96 12.97
N ASP A 31 -12.40 -3.39 12.36
CA ASP A 31 -11.03 -3.03 12.72
C ASP A 31 -10.59 -1.72 12.04
N GLY A 32 -11.08 -1.48 10.82
CA GLY A 32 -10.62 -0.38 9.99
C GLY A 32 -11.45 -0.14 8.73
N GLY A 33 -11.43 1.08 8.22
CA GLY A 33 -12.19 1.51 7.05
C GLY A 33 -11.39 1.45 5.74
N LEU A 34 -12.06 1.70 4.61
CA LEU A 34 -11.43 1.92 3.30
C LEU A 34 -10.98 3.38 3.12
N THR A 35 -10.24 3.93 4.09
CA THR A 35 -9.77 5.33 4.00
C THR A 35 -8.30 5.39 3.63
N ALA A 36 -7.90 6.42 2.90
CA ALA A 36 -6.51 6.61 2.48
C ALA A 36 -5.52 6.68 3.66
N SER A 37 -5.97 7.09 4.84
CA SER A 37 -5.16 7.14 6.06
C SER A 37 -4.76 5.74 6.56
N GLU A 38 -5.65 4.75 6.41
CA GLU A 38 -5.40 3.36 6.79
C GLU A 38 -4.31 2.77 5.89
N PHE A 39 -4.48 2.93 4.57
CA PHE A 39 -3.47 2.53 3.58
C PHE A 39 -2.11 3.21 3.84
N ALA A 40 -2.11 4.50 4.14
CA ALA A 40 -0.88 5.22 4.49
C ALA A 40 -0.21 4.68 5.76
N THR A 41 -1.00 4.26 6.75
CA THR A 41 -0.48 3.66 7.99
C THR A 41 0.10 2.27 7.72
N CYS A 42 -0.58 1.42 6.94
CA CYS A 42 -0.05 0.12 6.53
C CYS A 42 1.28 0.26 5.77
N ILE A 43 1.36 1.20 4.82
CA ILE A 43 2.58 1.46 4.06
C ILE A 43 3.70 1.99 4.97
N LYS A 44 3.40 2.91 5.88
CA LYS A 44 4.37 3.43 6.84
C LYS A 44 4.88 2.34 7.78
N HIS A 45 3.99 1.46 8.25
CA HIS A 45 4.36 0.30 9.08
C HIS A 45 5.28 -0.64 8.31
N TYR A 46 4.95 -0.94 7.05
CA TYR A 46 5.80 -1.73 6.17
C TYR A 46 7.18 -1.10 5.99
N LEU A 47 7.25 0.20 5.65
CA LEU A 47 8.51 0.93 5.48
C LEU A 47 9.35 0.98 6.76
N SER A 48 8.71 1.07 7.93
CA SER A 48 9.40 1.03 9.22
C SER A 48 9.93 -0.37 9.56
N SER A 49 9.36 -1.42 8.98
CA SER A 49 9.83 -2.80 9.13
C SER A 49 10.94 -3.14 8.15
N LEU A 50 11.17 -2.32 7.12
CA LEU A 50 12.30 -2.50 6.21
C LEU A 50 13.59 -2.01 6.86
N GLU A 51 14.70 -2.66 6.51
CA GLU A 51 16.02 -2.15 6.84
C GLU A 51 16.23 -0.79 6.16
N LYS A 52 17.09 0.06 6.74
CA LYS A 52 17.37 1.39 6.18
C LYS A 52 17.93 1.25 4.77
N HIS A 53 17.17 1.72 3.79
CA HIS A 53 17.60 1.87 2.41
C HIS A 53 17.74 3.37 2.08
N ASP A 54 18.71 3.72 1.24
CA ASP A 54 18.91 5.09 0.76
C ASP A 54 17.86 5.52 -0.27
N GLU A 55 17.38 4.58 -1.09
CA GLU A 55 16.35 4.81 -2.10
C GLU A 55 15.27 3.73 -2.05
N ILE A 56 14.00 4.15 -2.00
CA ILE A 56 12.83 3.27 -2.03
C ILE A 56 11.93 3.69 -3.19
N ILE A 57 11.69 2.79 -4.13
CA ILE A 57 10.77 3.01 -5.25
C ILE A 57 9.46 2.28 -4.95
N ILE A 58 8.38 3.04 -4.81
CA ILE A 58 7.02 2.53 -4.63
C ILE A 58 6.32 2.58 -5.98
N LEU A 59 5.87 1.43 -6.46
CA LEU A 59 5.07 1.30 -7.67
C LEU A 59 3.61 1.12 -7.27
N GLY A 60 2.80 2.15 -7.53
CA GLY A 60 1.37 2.12 -7.28
C GLY A 60 0.57 1.91 -8.55
N ASP A 61 -0.58 1.25 -8.42
CA ASP A 61 -1.61 1.35 -9.44
C ASP A 61 -2.18 2.78 -9.45
N GLY A 62 -2.82 3.18 -10.54
CA GLY A 62 -3.32 4.55 -10.73
C GLY A 62 -4.57 4.89 -9.89
N CYS A 63 -5.02 4.01 -8.99
CA CYS A 63 -6.25 4.18 -8.23
C CYS A 63 -6.12 5.34 -7.23
N THR A 64 -6.91 6.38 -7.43
CA THR A 64 -6.91 7.63 -6.63
C THR A 64 -7.37 7.45 -5.20
N SER A 65 -8.22 6.49 -4.92
CA SER A 65 -8.70 6.21 -3.56
C SER A 65 -7.68 5.45 -2.72
N GLN A 66 -6.88 4.58 -3.33
CA GLN A 66 -5.96 3.67 -2.63
C GLN A 66 -4.52 4.16 -2.65
N ASN A 67 -3.97 4.42 -3.84
CA ASN A 67 -2.56 4.73 -4.00
C ASN A 67 -2.32 6.20 -4.36
N ARG A 68 -3.15 6.82 -5.20
CA ARG A 68 -2.96 8.20 -5.64
C ARG A 68 -3.74 9.20 -4.77
N ASN A 69 -3.33 9.34 -3.51
CA ASN A 69 -3.93 10.28 -2.54
C ASN A 69 -2.86 11.20 -1.89
N ALA A 70 -3.25 12.46 -1.59
CA ALA A 70 -2.44 13.43 -0.86
C ALA A 70 -2.08 12.97 0.55
N ALA A 71 -2.97 12.24 1.23
CA ALA A 71 -2.70 11.68 2.55
C ALA A 71 -1.48 10.74 2.52
N LEU A 72 -1.43 9.85 1.52
CA LEU A 72 -0.31 8.95 1.33
C LEU A 72 0.98 9.70 0.95
N ALA A 73 0.88 10.66 0.02
CA ALA A 73 2.03 11.46 -0.38
C ALA A 73 2.65 12.23 0.79
N ASN A 74 1.83 12.84 1.65
CA ASN A 74 2.29 13.54 2.85
C ASN A 74 2.92 12.58 3.86
N ALA A 75 2.34 11.41 4.09
CA ALA A 75 2.88 10.40 5.00
C ALA A 75 4.26 9.88 4.53
N LEU A 76 4.40 9.62 3.22
CA LEU A 76 5.67 9.22 2.62
C LEU A 76 6.72 10.32 2.73
N GLN A 77 6.35 11.58 2.45
CA GLN A 77 7.25 12.71 2.57
C GLN A 77 7.76 12.88 4.01
N GLN A 78 6.87 12.76 5.00
CA GLN A 78 7.25 12.83 6.42
C GLN A 78 8.20 11.68 6.80
N PHE A 79 7.95 10.47 6.31
CA PHE A 79 8.84 9.33 6.55
C PHE A 79 10.21 9.55 5.92
N ALA A 80 10.27 9.99 4.67
CA ALA A 80 11.50 10.31 3.95
C ALA A 80 12.35 11.35 4.70
N SER A 81 11.73 12.42 5.19
CA SER A 81 12.42 13.45 5.98
C SER A 81 12.94 12.94 7.33
N PHE A 82 12.27 11.97 7.93
CA PHE A 82 12.70 11.39 9.22
C PHE A 82 13.84 10.37 9.06
N THR A 83 13.79 9.52 8.02
CA THR A 83 14.80 8.49 7.81
C THR A 83 15.98 8.95 6.95
N GLY A 84 15.83 10.07 6.23
CA GLY A 84 16.80 10.54 5.24
C GLY A 84 16.77 9.75 3.94
N THR A 85 15.74 8.93 3.72
CA THR A 85 15.60 8.05 2.54
C THR A 85 14.90 8.79 1.40
N VAL A 86 15.36 8.58 0.17
CA VAL A 86 14.69 9.08 -1.04
C VAL A 86 13.55 8.12 -1.40
N ILE A 87 12.30 8.57 -1.29
CA ILE A 87 11.13 7.78 -1.70
C ILE A 87 10.61 8.28 -3.04
N GLN A 88 10.61 7.41 -4.05
CA GLN A 88 10.02 7.68 -5.35
C GLN A 88 8.70 6.94 -5.47
N HIS A 89 7.58 7.67 -5.51
CA HIS A 89 6.27 7.08 -5.77
C HIS A 89 5.94 7.22 -7.26
N LYS A 90 6.00 6.11 -8.00
CA LYS A 90 5.69 6.04 -9.44
C LYS A 90 4.35 5.33 -9.63
N TYR A 91 3.57 5.83 -10.59
CA TYR A 91 2.29 5.24 -10.96
C TYR A 91 2.42 4.51 -12.29
N LEU A 92 1.80 3.34 -12.38
CA LEU A 92 1.70 2.61 -13.64
C LEU A 92 0.80 3.37 -14.61
N VAL A 93 1.27 3.50 -15.85
CA VAL A 93 0.48 4.11 -16.94
C VAL A 93 -0.58 3.11 -17.40
N ARG A 94 -1.79 3.60 -17.67
CA ARG A 94 -2.88 2.77 -18.21
C ARG A 94 -2.39 2.05 -19.49
N CYS A 95 -2.73 0.76 -19.62
CA CYS A 95 -2.34 -0.23 -20.67
C CYS A 95 -1.17 -1.19 -20.36
N HIS A 96 -0.46 -1.07 -19.24
CA HIS A 96 0.53 -2.08 -18.79
C HIS A 96 0.27 -2.56 -17.35
N THR A 97 -0.97 -3.00 -17.10
CA THR A 97 -1.48 -3.39 -15.77
C THR A 97 -1.15 -4.85 -15.41
N HIS A 98 0.08 -5.30 -15.64
CA HIS A 98 0.55 -6.55 -15.03
C HIS A 98 1.46 -6.19 -13.87
N MET A 99 0.90 -6.19 -12.66
CA MET A 99 1.67 -6.02 -11.43
C MET A 99 1.96 -7.42 -10.88
N GLU A 100 3.18 -7.70 -10.44
CA GLU A 100 3.55 -9.00 -9.83
C GLU A 100 2.65 -9.38 -8.63
N ALA A 101 2.01 -8.38 -8.01
CA ALA A 101 1.01 -8.58 -6.96
C ALA A 101 -0.25 -9.33 -7.45
N ASP A 102 -0.58 -9.26 -8.75
CA ASP A 102 -1.72 -9.98 -9.37
C ASP A 102 -1.47 -11.50 -9.42
N ASN A 103 -0.19 -11.93 -9.42
CA ASN A 103 0.20 -13.34 -9.38
C ASN A 103 -0.03 -13.99 -7.99
N SER A 104 -0.29 -13.20 -6.95
CA SER A 104 -0.55 -13.73 -5.59
C SER A 104 -2.00 -14.15 -5.35
N HIS A 105 -2.87 -14.02 -6.37
CA HIS A 105 -4.28 -14.39 -6.34
C HIS A 105 -4.62 -15.62 -7.21
N SER A 106 -3.63 -16.44 -7.60
CA SER A 106 -3.84 -17.69 -8.34
C SER A 106 -3.80 -18.94 -7.46
#